data_AF-X0KYC2-F1
#
_entry.id   AF-X0KYC2-F1
#
_cell.length_a   1.000
_cell.length_b   1.000
_cell.length_c   1.000
_cell.angle_alpha   90.00
_cell.angle_beta   90.00
_cell.angle_gamma   90.00
#
_symmetry.space_group_name_H-M   'P 1'
#
loop_
_entity.id
_entity.type
_entity.pdbx_description
1 polymer ?
#
loop_
_entity_poly.entity_id
_entity_poly.type
_entity_poly.pdbx_seq_one_letter_code
_entity_poly.pdbx_strand_id
1 'polypeptide(L)'
;MARILSSVTGKTVVHRKVLDDVFKGFMPEVMRDQLFEMWALCRDYGYYGASMQDEVEWAARQARGKLTSLEEFLKKVEFKLE
;
A
#
# COMPACT_ATOMS: atom_id res chain seq x y z
N MET A 1 -4.63 -5.45 1.59
CA MET A 1 -4.98 -4.68 0.38
C MET A 1 -5.85 -5.47 -0.60
N ALA A 2 -5.40 -6.62 -1.14
CA ALA A 2 -6.15 -7.42 -2.12
C ALA A 2 -7.61 -7.71 -1.72
N ARG A 3 -7.87 -8.12 -0.47
CA ARG A 3 -9.24 -8.33 0.06
C ARG A 3 -10.16 -7.11 -0.10
N ILE A 4 -9.66 -5.92 0.19
CA ILE A 4 -10.42 -4.67 0.09
C ILE A 4 -10.73 -4.38 -1.39
N LEU A 5 -9.73 -4.52 -2.26
CA LEU A 5 -9.91 -4.32 -3.71
C LEU A 5 -10.93 -5.31 -4.29
N SER A 6 -10.85 -6.59 -3.90
CA SER A 6 -11.85 -7.60 -4.31
C SER A 6 -13.26 -7.23 -3.85
N SER A 7 -13.40 -6.76 -2.61
CA SER A 7 -14.68 -6.32 -2.04
C SER A 7 -15.26 -5.11 -2.78
N VAL A 8 -14.44 -4.08 -3.03
CA VAL A 8 -14.89 -2.83 -3.65
C VAL A 8 -15.20 -3.01 -5.14
N THR A 9 -14.41 -3.80 -5.85
CA THR A 9 -14.51 -3.93 -7.31
C THR A 9 -15.37 -5.10 -7.78
N GLY A 10 -15.66 -6.07 -6.89
CA GLY A 10 -16.32 -7.34 -7.25
C GLY A 10 -15.45 -8.30 -8.07
N LYS A 11 -14.22 -7.91 -8.43
CA LYS A 11 -13.28 -8.78 -9.15
C LYS A 11 -12.45 -9.62 -8.18
N THR A 12 -11.96 -10.78 -8.62
CA THR A 12 -11.02 -11.58 -7.83
C THR A 12 -9.63 -10.95 -7.88
N VAL A 13 -9.20 -10.33 -6.78
CA VAL A 13 -7.84 -9.78 -6.61
C VAL A 13 -7.04 -10.67 -5.66
N VAL A 14 -5.84 -11.08 -6.08
CA VAL A 14 -4.91 -11.91 -5.30
C VAL A 14 -3.59 -11.19 -5.06
N HIS A 15 -3.07 -11.29 -3.85
CA HIS A 15 -1.72 -10.81 -3.53
C HIS A 15 -0.71 -11.91 -3.85
N ARG A 16 0.30 -11.61 -4.67
CA ARG A 16 1.38 -12.53 -5.02
C ARG A 16 2.72 -11.90 -4.67
N LYS A 17 3.53 -12.61 -3.89
CA LYS A 17 4.93 -12.24 -3.66
C LYS A 17 5.75 -12.84 -4.81
N VAL A 18 6.53 -11.99 -5.48
CA VAL A 18 7.44 -12.39 -6.56
C VAL A 18 8.88 -12.12 -6.12
N LEU A 19 9.85 -12.62 -6.90
CA LEU A 19 11.27 -12.33 -6.69
C LEU A 19 11.56 -10.86 -7.00
N ASP A 20 12.59 -10.31 -6.36
CA ASP A 20 12.96 -8.90 -6.48
C ASP A 20 13.29 -8.51 -7.94
N ASP A 21 14.01 -9.35 -8.67
CA ASP A 21 14.32 -9.11 -10.09
C ASP A 21 13.08 -9.13 -10.99
N VAL A 22 12.11 -9.99 -10.67
CA VAL A 22 10.82 -10.02 -11.36
C VAL A 22 10.05 -8.74 -11.08
N PHE A 23 10.05 -8.27 -9.82
CA PHE A 23 9.37 -7.04 -9.44
C PHE A 23 9.99 -5.80 -10.09
N LYS A 24 11.32 -5.72 -10.13
CA LYS A 24 12.09 -4.67 -10.84
C LYS A 24 11.73 -4.61 -12.33
N GLY A 25 11.42 -5.75 -12.93
CA GLY A 25 10.98 -5.85 -14.32
C GLY A 25 9.67 -5.10 -14.64
N PHE A 26 8.82 -4.82 -13.64
CA PHE A 26 7.58 -4.05 -13.81
C PHE A 26 7.76 -2.53 -13.65
N MET A 27 8.97 -2.06 -13.32
CA MET A 27 9.22 -0.64 -13.05
C MET A 27 9.74 0.10 -14.28
N PRO A 28 9.46 1.42 -14.39
CA PRO A 28 10.07 2.28 -15.41
C PRO A 28 11.61 2.24 -15.29
N GLU A 29 12.30 2.05 -16.41
CA GLU A 29 13.75 1.84 -16.43
C GLU A 29 14.52 2.98 -15.76
N VAL A 30 14.13 4.23 -16.01
CA VAL A 30 14.79 5.44 -15.50
C VAL A 30 14.79 5.53 -13.96
N MET A 31 13.81 4.91 -13.29
CA MET A 31 13.63 5.01 -11.84
C MET A 31 13.57 3.64 -11.15
N ARG A 32 13.95 2.57 -11.86
CA ARG A 32 13.77 1.18 -11.40
C ARG A 32 14.39 0.96 -10.04
N ASP A 33 15.66 1.34 -9.89
CA ASP A 33 16.38 1.07 -8.64
C ASP A 33 15.85 1.97 -7.51
N GLN A 34 15.59 3.25 -7.77
CA GLN A 34 15.06 4.17 -6.77
C GLN A 34 13.70 3.72 -6.23
N LEU A 35 12.80 3.28 -7.12
CA LEU A 35 11.49 2.75 -6.73
C LEU A 35 11.64 1.42 -5.98
N PHE A 36 12.48 0.52 -6.48
CA PHE A 36 12.71 -0.77 -5.83
C PHE A 36 13.30 -0.60 -4.43
N GLU A 37 14.34 0.21 -4.27
CA GLU A 37 14.99 0.45 -2.98
C GLU A 37 14.02 1.10 -1.98
N MET A 38 13.13 2.00 -2.42
CA MET A 38 12.06 2.52 -1.58
C MET A 38 11.13 1.40 -1.08
N TRP A 39 10.72 0.48 -1.95
CA TRP A 39 9.89 -0.66 -1.56
C TRP A 39 10.62 -1.65 -0.66
N ALA A 40 11.91 -1.92 -0.91
CA ALA A 40 12.75 -2.75 -0.07
C ALA A 40 12.89 -2.15 1.34
N LEU A 41 13.13 -0.84 1.44
CA LEU A 41 13.17 -0.14 2.72
C LEU A 41 11.86 -0.26 3.49
N CYS A 42 10.72 -0.07 2.82
CA CYS A 42 9.41 -0.23 3.45
C CYS A 42 9.13 -1.67 3.90
N ARG A 43 9.61 -2.67 3.13
CA ARG A 43 9.44 -4.10 3.43
C ARG A 43 10.27 -4.52 4.65
N ASP A 44 11.52 -4.06 4.71
CA ASP A 44 12.52 -4.58 5.64
C ASP A 44 12.55 -3.77 6.95
N TYR A 45 12.19 -2.48 6.90
CA TYR A 45 12.26 -1.57 8.06
C TYR A 45 10.93 -0.89 8.39
N GLY A 46 9.89 -1.05 7.57
CA GLY A 46 8.64 -0.30 7.69
C GLY A 46 8.74 1.11 7.11
N TYR A 47 7.59 1.75 6.88
CA TYR A 47 7.54 3.09 6.27
C TYR A 47 8.02 4.20 7.22
N TYR A 48 7.75 4.07 8.53
CA TYR A 48 8.15 5.02 9.57
C TYR A 48 9.27 4.47 10.47
N GLY A 49 9.86 3.32 10.14
CA GLY A 49 10.90 2.69 10.97
C GLY A 49 10.35 1.86 12.14
N ALA A 50 11.20 1.61 13.14
CA ALA A 50 10.95 0.63 14.19
C ALA A 50 9.75 0.96 15.10
N SER A 51 9.48 2.25 15.35
CA SER A 51 8.36 2.75 16.17
C SER A 51 7.06 2.94 15.40
N MET A 52 7.01 2.53 14.13
CA MET A 52 5.90 2.80 13.21
C MET A 52 4.52 2.48 13.79
N GLN A 53 4.37 1.37 14.51
CA GLN A 53 3.05 0.96 15.04
C GLN A 53 2.53 1.98 16.05
N ASP A 54 3.36 2.35 17.03
CA ASP A 54 3.00 3.28 18.10
C ASP A 54 2.77 4.69 17.56
N GLU A 55 3.61 5.13 16.62
CA GLU A 55 3.51 6.46 16.00
C GLU A 55 2.23 6.60 15.17
N VAL A 56 1.88 5.57 14.38
CA VAL A 56 0.65 5.57 13.58
C VAL A 56 -0.58 5.53 14.49
N GLU A 57 -0.56 4.75 15.57
CA GLU A 57 -1.67 4.71 16.52
C GLU A 57 -1.82 6.05 17.26
N TRP A 58 -0.72 6.63 17.72
CA TRP A 58 -0.73 7.95 18.35
C TRP A 58 -1.28 9.02 17.41
N ALA A 59 -0.78 9.06 16.16
CA ALA A 59 -1.23 10.02 15.15
C ALA A 59 -2.72 9.84 14.82
N ALA A 60 -3.21 8.59 14.78
CA ALA A 60 -4.61 8.31 14.56
C ALA A 60 -5.51 8.88 15.67
N ARG A 61 -5.06 8.86 16.92
CA ARG A 61 -5.78 9.47 18.06
C ARG A 61 -5.75 11.00 18.03
N GLN A 62 -4.75 11.60 17.40
CA GLN A 62 -4.64 13.06 17.27
C GLN A 62 -5.48 13.63 16.12
N ALA A 63 -5.93 12.79 15.19
CA ALA A 63 -6.65 13.23 14.00
C ALA A 63 -8.00 13.88 14.37
N ARG A 64 -8.32 15.00 13.70
CA ARG A 64 -9.64 15.64 13.82
C ARG A 64 -10.65 14.86 12.99
N GLY A 65 -11.75 14.44 13.62
CA GLY A 65 -12.81 13.70 12.95
C GLY A 65 -12.43 12.25 12.65
N LYS A 66 -13.19 11.61 11.76
CA LYS A 66 -12.99 10.20 11.42
C LYS A 66 -11.90 10.06 10.37
N LEU A 67 -10.86 9.29 10.66
CA LEU A 67 -9.88 8.86 9.67
C LEU A 67 -10.56 8.02 8.58
N THR A 68 -10.29 8.36 7.33
CA THR A 68 -10.80 7.60 6.18
C THR A 68 -9.94 6.37 5.97
N SER A 69 -10.55 5.20 6.04
CA SER A 69 -9.90 3.94 5.68
C SER A 69 -9.73 3.82 4.16
N LEU A 70 -8.82 2.96 3.72
CA LEU A 70 -8.64 2.67 2.29
C LEU A 70 -9.95 2.19 1.64
N GLU A 71 -10.73 1.36 2.32
CA GLU A 71 -12.00 0.85 1.79
C GLU A 71 -13.03 1.98 1.61
N GLU A 72 -13.16 2.87 2.58
CA GLU A 72 -14.06 4.02 2.50
C GLU A 72 -13.65 4.97 1.38
N PHE A 73 -12.35 5.23 1.25
CA PHE A 73 -11.83 6.06 0.15
C PHE A 73 -12.16 5.45 -1.21
N LEU A 74 -11.86 4.16 -1.42
CA LEU A 74 -12.09 3.48 -2.69
C LEU A 74 -13.58 3.40 -3.04
N LYS A 75 -14.47 3.19 -2.05
CA LYS A 75 -15.93 3.26 -2.26
C LYS A 75 -16.37 4.68 -2.63
N LYS A 76 -15.85 5.70 -1.95
CA LYS A 76 -16.20 7.10 -2.17
C LYS A 76 -15.82 7.58 -3.59
N VAL A 77 -14.70 7.14 -4.11
CA VAL A 77 -14.25 7.49 -5.48
C VAL A 77 -14.79 6.54 -6.55
N GLU A 78 -15.68 5.62 -6.17
CA GLU A 78 -16.24 4.60 -7.06
C GLU A 78 -15.16 3.85 -7.86
N PHE A 79 -14.09 3.45 -7.17
CA PHE A 79 -12.92 2.85 -7.81
C PHE A 79 -13.30 1.58 -8.59
N LYS A 80 -12.84 1.52 -9.85
CA LYS A 80 -13.02 0.36 -10.74
C LYS A 80 -11.67 -0.14 -11.21
N LEU A 81 -11.54 -1.46 -11.29
CA LEU A 81 -10.46 -2.10 -12.03
C LEU A 81 -10.96 -2.30 -13.47
N GLU A 82 -10.20 -1.84 -14.46
CA GLU A 82 -10.45 -2.15 -15.86
C GLU A 82 -10.29 -3.66 -16.12
#